data_AF-A0A2A4ZWZ9-F1
#
_entry.id   AF-A0A2A4ZWZ9-F1
#
_cell.length_a   1.000
_cell.length_b   1.000
_cell.length_c   1.000
_cell.angle_alpha   90.00
_cell.angle_beta   90.00
_cell.angle_gamma   90.00
#
_symmetry.space_group_name_H-M   'P 1'
#
loop_
_entity.id
_entity.type
_entity.pdbx_description
1 polymer ?
#
loop_
_entity_poly.entity_id
_entity_poly.type
_entity_poly.pdbx_seq_one_letter_code
_entity_poly.pdbx_strand_id
1 'polypeptide(L)'
;MKFLITFLALCVSGISSASEEIKFHDGGNDTYVVELISSEDIGEKKGLEIIGNAATKKCGDKSAHFGKYRFQGQENLSSNGNSGVKSFRMIQQLLCGDLPTITQEATKPLHDQEKRKLESLAKKFTSLYLDYLAQSDFEKAYSLLSSVLKEGKTYKEWLETKRHLIKPPGDLMRSEVWGVTTYVDPPSSPRKGVYIATDFDREYSRLPVYCGYLVWYLDGGELRVIREDIGSINLDQFNNMKDEELRTIKSKFKCKP
;
A
#
# COMPACT_ATOMS: atom_id res chain seq x y z
N MET A 1 -59.82 29.80 35.75
CA MET A 1 -58.47 30.05 35.20
C MET A 1 -57.59 28.85 35.50
N LYS A 2 -57.32 27.98 34.52
CA LYS A 2 -56.30 26.93 34.62
C LYS A 2 -55.48 26.98 33.32
N PHE A 3 -54.21 27.31 33.46
CA PHE A 3 -53.24 27.49 32.38
C PHE A 3 -52.86 26.14 31.79
N LEU A 4 -52.92 26.02 30.46
CA LEU A 4 -52.40 24.92 29.67
C LEU A 4 -50.98 25.32 29.23
N ILE A 5 -49.95 24.63 29.72
CA ILE A 5 -48.56 24.84 29.30
C ILE A 5 -48.20 23.77 28.28
N THR A 6 -48.02 24.20 27.03
CA THR A 6 -47.59 23.38 25.90
C THR A 6 -46.07 23.26 25.91
N PHE A 7 -45.53 22.06 26.11
CA PHE A 7 -44.10 21.78 26.00
C PHE A 7 -43.73 21.58 24.52
N LEU A 8 -42.94 22.51 23.98
CA LEU A 8 -42.38 22.46 22.63
C LEU A 8 -41.07 21.65 22.68
N ALA A 9 -41.08 20.43 22.17
CA ALA A 9 -39.87 19.60 22.04
C ALA A 9 -39.07 20.06 20.80
N LEU A 10 -37.92 20.72 21.01
CA LEU A 10 -36.94 20.96 19.96
C LEU A 10 -36.19 19.66 19.63
N CYS A 11 -36.45 19.08 18.46
CA CYS A 11 -35.59 18.06 17.87
C CYS A 11 -34.32 18.73 17.34
N VAL A 12 -33.20 18.57 18.05
CA VAL A 12 -31.87 18.94 17.53
C VAL A 12 -31.43 17.83 16.57
N SER A 13 -31.50 18.10 15.27
CA SER A 13 -30.95 17.23 14.23
C SER A 13 -29.42 17.23 14.34
N GLY A 14 -28.84 16.18 14.92
CA GLY A 14 -27.40 15.97 14.95
C GLY A 14 -26.85 15.75 13.55
N ILE A 15 -26.01 16.66 13.07
CA ILE A 15 -25.19 16.46 11.87
C ILE A 15 -24.24 15.30 12.18
N SER A 16 -24.41 14.16 11.51
CA SER A 16 -23.43 13.07 11.56
C SER A 16 -22.17 13.52 10.84
N SER A 17 -21.21 14.04 11.59
CA SER A 17 -19.85 14.28 11.10
C SER A 17 -19.20 12.95 10.74
N ALA A 18 -18.43 12.90 9.66
CA ALA A 18 -17.65 11.73 9.25
C ALA A 18 -16.87 11.19 10.46
N SER A 19 -17.12 9.93 10.84
CA SER A 19 -16.52 9.34 12.02
C SER A 19 -15.22 8.63 11.63
N GLU A 20 -14.10 9.26 11.92
CA GLU A 20 -12.79 8.62 11.91
C GLU A 20 -12.66 7.77 13.19
N GLU A 21 -12.37 6.48 13.03
CA GLU A 21 -12.14 5.57 14.16
C GLU A 21 -10.67 5.14 14.16
N ILE A 22 -9.99 5.30 15.30
CA ILE A 22 -8.61 4.85 15.49
C ILE A 22 -8.52 3.81 16.60
N LYS A 23 -7.91 2.66 16.29
CA LYS A 23 -7.71 1.55 17.21
C LYS A 23 -6.22 1.27 17.37
N PHE A 24 -5.82 0.96 18.60
CA PHE A 24 -4.48 0.49 18.92
C PHE A 24 -4.58 -0.97 19.35
N HIS A 25 -3.95 -1.86 18.60
CA HIS A 25 -3.79 -3.26 18.95
C HIS A 25 -2.41 -3.45 19.56
N ASP A 26 -2.34 -3.98 20.79
CA ASP A 26 -1.08 -4.17 21.52
C ASP A 26 -0.26 -5.31 20.90
N GLY A 27 0.99 -5.03 20.55
CA GLY A 27 1.96 -6.00 20.04
C GLY A 27 2.99 -6.46 21.09
N GLY A 28 2.95 -5.90 22.31
CA GLY A 28 3.95 -6.11 23.35
C GLY A 28 5.23 -5.30 23.13
N ASN A 29 6.08 -5.19 24.16
CA ASN A 29 7.37 -4.47 24.11
C ASN A 29 7.26 -3.04 23.52
N ASP A 30 6.26 -2.28 23.96
CA ASP A 30 5.96 -0.93 23.45
C ASP A 30 5.67 -0.84 21.93
N THR A 31 5.33 -1.97 21.30
CA THR A 31 4.88 -2.01 19.90
C THR A 31 3.35 -2.05 19.81
N TYR A 32 2.81 -1.37 18.81
CA TYR A 32 1.38 -1.29 18.52
C TYR A 32 1.14 -1.45 17.03
N VAL A 33 -0.02 -2.01 16.68
CA VAL A 33 -0.61 -1.88 15.35
C VAL A 33 -1.75 -0.87 15.45
N VAL A 34 -1.56 0.27 14.79
CA VAL A 34 -2.54 1.35 14.72
C VAL A 34 -3.41 1.14 13.50
N GLU A 35 -4.72 1.07 13.69
CA GLU A 35 -5.70 0.94 12.62
C GLU A 35 -6.59 2.18 12.60
N LEU A 36 -6.55 2.91 11.48
CA LEU A 36 -7.42 4.03 11.16
C LEU A 36 -8.47 3.59 10.15
N ILE A 37 -9.74 3.79 10.46
CA ILE A 37 -10.88 3.56 9.58
C ILE A 37 -11.62 4.88 9.40
N SER A 38 -11.91 5.25 8.16
CA SER A 38 -12.77 6.40 7.84
C SER A 38 -13.84 6.00 6.83
N SER A 39 -15.04 6.55 7.01
CA SER A 39 -16.16 6.48 6.08
C SER A 39 -15.99 7.36 4.84
N GLU A 40 -14.86 8.06 4.73
CA GLU A 40 -14.45 8.88 3.59
C GLU A 40 -13.05 8.47 3.11
N ASP A 41 -12.74 8.69 1.84
CA ASP A 41 -11.36 8.61 1.35
C ASP A 41 -10.60 9.90 1.68
N ILE A 42 -9.94 9.90 2.83
CA ILE A 42 -9.11 11.02 3.30
C ILE A 42 -7.72 11.06 2.65
N GLY A 43 -7.34 10.00 1.92
CA GLY A 43 -6.03 9.85 1.30
C GLY A 43 -4.89 9.55 2.30
N GLU A 44 -3.80 9.01 1.76
CA GLU A 44 -2.64 8.53 2.53
C GLU A 44 -2.01 9.63 3.41
N LYS A 45 -1.76 10.81 2.85
CA LYS A 45 -1.12 11.92 3.57
C LYS A 45 -1.90 12.32 4.82
N LYS A 46 -3.23 12.44 4.71
CA LYS A 46 -4.07 12.81 5.86
C LYS A 46 -4.17 11.66 6.86
N GLY A 47 -4.27 10.42 6.38
CA GLY A 47 -4.24 9.23 7.25
C GLY A 47 -2.96 9.16 8.10
N LEU A 48 -1.79 9.41 7.50
CA LEU A 48 -0.52 9.46 8.22
C LEU A 48 -0.46 10.61 9.24
N GLU A 49 -1.03 11.77 8.93
CA GLU A 49 -1.14 12.90 9.86
C GLU A 49 -2.00 12.54 11.08
N ILE A 50 -3.18 11.93 10.87
CA ILE A 50 -4.09 11.50 11.95
C ILE A 50 -3.42 10.46 12.83
N ILE A 51 -2.81 9.44 12.22
CA ILE A 51 -2.07 8.41 12.97
C ILE A 51 -0.88 9.02 13.70
N GLY A 52 -0.18 9.98 13.09
CA GLY A 52 0.93 10.70 13.71
C GLY A 52 0.52 11.39 15.01
N ASN A 53 -0.56 12.15 14.98
CA ASN A 53 -1.09 12.83 16.16
C ASN A 53 -1.53 11.84 17.26
N ALA A 54 -2.21 10.77 16.86
CA ALA A 54 -2.65 9.73 17.79
C ALA A 54 -1.47 8.96 18.40
N ALA A 55 -0.42 8.71 17.62
CA ALA A 55 0.80 8.05 18.07
C ALA A 55 1.57 8.89 19.10
N THR A 56 1.72 10.21 18.87
CA THR A 56 2.33 11.11 19.86
C THR A 56 1.57 11.06 21.19
N LYS A 57 0.24 11.08 21.15
CA LYS A 57 -0.59 10.94 22.36
C LYS A 57 -0.44 9.55 23.00
N LYS A 58 -0.32 8.50 22.20
CA LYS A 58 -0.16 7.11 22.68
C LYS A 58 1.20 6.86 23.33
N CYS A 59 2.28 7.41 22.77
CA CYS A 59 3.65 7.21 23.26
C CYS A 59 4.02 8.11 24.45
N GLY A 60 3.30 9.21 24.67
CA GLY A 60 3.57 10.15 25.77
C GLY A 60 4.95 10.79 25.60
N ASP A 61 5.81 10.65 26.62
CA ASP A 61 7.18 11.20 26.59
C ASP A 61 8.16 10.36 25.77
N LYS A 62 7.77 9.14 25.35
CA LYS A 62 8.60 8.29 24.49
C LYS A 62 8.54 8.76 23.03
N SER A 63 9.65 8.62 22.31
CA SER A 63 9.67 8.89 20.86
C SER A 63 8.75 7.91 20.12
N ALA A 64 7.92 8.44 19.21
CA ALA A 64 7.08 7.63 18.33
C ALA A 64 7.83 7.28 17.05
N HIS A 65 8.03 5.99 16.79
CA HIS A 65 8.66 5.49 15.57
C HIS A 65 7.66 4.72 14.73
N PHE A 66 7.47 5.19 13.49
CA PHE A 66 6.56 4.58 12.54
C PHE A 66 7.28 3.48 11.76
N GLY A 67 6.77 2.25 11.89
CA GLY A 67 7.23 1.10 11.13
C GLY A 67 6.51 0.97 9.79
N LYS A 68 6.21 -0.27 9.38
CA LYS A 68 5.47 -0.54 8.15
C LYS A 68 4.05 0.00 8.24
N TYR A 69 3.53 0.57 7.15
CA TYR A 69 2.10 0.76 6.99
C TYR A 69 1.58 0.11 5.73
N ARG A 70 0.28 -0.15 5.74
CA ARG A 70 -0.53 -0.52 4.60
C ARG A 70 -1.77 0.34 4.64
N PHE A 71 -2.10 0.99 3.54
CA PHE A 71 -3.43 1.53 3.35
C PHE A 71 -4.19 0.71 2.32
N GLN A 72 -5.50 0.64 2.50
CA GLN A 72 -6.44 0.13 1.55
C GLN A 72 -7.48 1.23 1.38
N GLY A 73 -7.33 2.00 0.30
CA GLY A 73 -8.41 2.84 -0.20
C GLY A 73 -9.29 1.97 -1.09
N GLN A 74 -10.58 1.88 -0.77
CA GLN A 74 -11.57 1.39 -1.72
C GLN A 74 -12.39 2.59 -2.20
N GLU A 75 -12.00 3.11 -3.35
CA GLU A 75 -12.85 4.02 -4.11
C GLU A 75 -13.78 3.15 -4.97
N ASN A 76 -15.04 3.03 -4.57
CA ASN A 76 -16.05 2.44 -5.44
C ASN A 76 -16.25 3.39 -6.63
N LEU A 77 -15.62 3.05 -7.75
CA LEU A 77 -15.78 3.71 -9.04
C LEU A 77 -17.19 3.39 -9.57
N SER A 78 -18.21 4.01 -8.98
CA SER A 78 -19.61 3.78 -9.34
C SER A 78 -19.92 4.57 -10.61
N SER A 79 -20.37 3.89 -11.66
CA SER A 79 -20.65 4.46 -12.99
C SER A 79 -21.88 5.38 -13.05
N ASN A 80 -22.62 5.54 -11.95
CA ASN A 80 -23.95 6.18 -11.93
C ASN A 80 -24.03 7.50 -11.15
N GLY A 81 -22.97 8.32 -11.11
CA GLY A 81 -23.03 9.70 -10.57
C GLY A 81 -23.26 9.83 -9.05
N ASN A 82 -23.73 8.78 -8.38
CA ASN A 82 -23.62 8.64 -6.94
C ASN A 82 -22.17 8.26 -6.64
N SER A 83 -21.39 9.22 -6.13
CA SER A 83 -20.08 9.00 -5.53
C SER A 83 -20.17 7.74 -4.67
N GLY A 84 -19.53 6.66 -5.09
CA GLY A 84 -19.55 5.40 -4.35
C GLY A 84 -19.07 5.64 -2.92
N VAL A 85 -19.47 4.76 -1.99
CA VAL A 85 -18.96 4.81 -0.62
C VAL A 85 -17.44 4.73 -0.70
N LYS A 86 -16.78 5.84 -0.35
CA LYS A 86 -15.34 5.95 -0.28
C LYS A 86 -14.95 5.53 1.11
N SER A 87 -14.27 4.40 1.26
CA SER A 87 -13.75 4.00 2.56
C SER A 87 -12.24 4.04 2.55
N PHE A 88 -11.69 4.49 3.68
CA PHE A 88 -10.27 4.52 3.91
C PHE A 88 -9.95 3.64 5.10
N ARG A 89 -8.98 2.73 4.91
CA ARG A 89 -8.40 1.95 6.00
C ARG A 89 -6.89 2.05 5.93
N MET A 90 -6.25 2.45 7.02
CA MET A 90 -4.80 2.46 7.15
C MET A 90 -4.39 1.68 8.40
N ILE A 91 -3.41 0.81 8.22
CA ILE A 91 -2.78 0.03 9.29
C ILE A 91 -1.33 0.46 9.34
N GLN A 92 -0.86 0.94 10.48
CA GLN A 92 0.51 1.43 10.69
C GLN A 92 1.09 0.77 11.94
N GLN A 93 2.28 0.20 11.81
CA GLN A 93 3.06 -0.24 12.97
C GLN A 93 3.64 0.97 13.69
N LEU A 94 3.56 0.98 15.01
CA LEU A 94 4.07 2.02 15.88
C LEU A 94 4.95 1.38 16.96
N LEU A 95 6.12 1.93 17.19
CA LEU A 95 6.97 1.65 18.34
C LEU A 95 7.06 2.92 19.19
N CYS A 96 6.83 2.79 20.49
CA CYS A 96 7.03 3.88 21.45
C CYS A 96 8.33 3.64 22.25
N GLY A 97 9.34 4.47 22.07
CA GLY A 97 10.63 4.35 22.75
C GLY A 97 11.78 4.27 21.76
N ASP A 98 12.96 3.86 22.20
CA ASP A 98 14.12 3.81 21.31
C ASP A 98 13.93 2.77 20.21
N LEU A 99 14.30 3.13 18.97
CA LEU A 99 14.40 2.15 17.90
C LEU A 99 15.38 1.05 18.35
N PRO A 100 15.06 -0.24 18.11
CA PRO A 100 16.05 -1.28 18.29
C PRO A 100 17.26 -0.92 17.43
N THR A 101 18.42 -0.77 18.07
CA THR A 101 19.67 -0.52 17.36
C THR A 101 19.87 -1.65 16.37
N ILE A 102 19.79 -1.34 15.07
CA ILE A 102 20.18 -2.31 14.04
C ILE A 102 21.69 -2.48 14.20
N THR A 103 22.09 -3.58 14.84
CA THR A 103 23.50 -3.94 15.06
C THR A 103 24.18 -4.49 13.81
N GLN A 104 23.48 -4.52 12.67
CA GLN A 104 24.08 -4.89 11.39
C GLN A 104 25.08 -3.83 10.96
N GLU A 105 26.26 -4.27 10.53
CA GLU A 105 27.24 -3.41 9.90
C GLU A 105 26.63 -2.72 8.67
N ALA A 106 27.07 -1.49 8.41
CA ALA A 106 26.63 -0.75 7.23
C ALA A 106 27.01 -1.50 5.96
N THR A 107 26.10 -1.53 5.00
CA THR A 107 26.33 -2.13 3.69
C THR A 107 27.32 -1.27 2.93
N LYS A 108 28.34 -1.91 2.35
CA LYS A 108 29.31 -1.21 1.50
C LYS A 108 28.60 -0.54 0.31
N PRO A 109 28.99 0.68 -0.08
CA PRO A 109 28.49 1.28 -1.31
C PRO A 109 28.73 0.37 -2.51
N LEU A 110 27.75 0.27 -3.39
CA LEU A 110 27.86 -0.53 -4.61
C LEU A 110 28.73 0.16 -5.66
N HIS A 111 29.61 -0.61 -6.30
CA HIS A 111 30.27 -0.16 -7.51
C HIS A 111 29.29 -0.09 -8.69
N ASP A 112 29.51 0.82 -9.62
CA ASP A 112 28.63 1.06 -10.77
C ASP A 112 28.29 -0.18 -11.58
N GLN A 113 29.25 -1.08 -11.80
CA GLN A 113 29.03 -2.32 -12.53
C GLN A 113 28.11 -3.29 -11.77
N GLU A 114 28.31 -3.41 -10.47
CA GLU A 114 27.48 -4.25 -9.61
C GLU A 114 26.06 -3.69 -9.51
N LYS A 115 25.93 -2.38 -9.32
CA LYS A 115 24.65 -1.67 -9.36
C LYS A 115 23.90 -1.95 -10.66
N ARG A 116 24.52 -1.74 -11.83
CA ARG A 116 23.88 -2.03 -13.13
C ARG A 116 23.45 -3.50 -13.29
N LYS A 117 24.27 -4.43 -12.80
CA LYS A 117 23.94 -5.86 -12.82
C LYS A 117 22.70 -6.15 -11.98
N LEU A 118 22.64 -5.62 -10.76
CA LEU A 118 21.50 -5.80 -9.87
C LEU A 118 20.23 -5.12 -10.40
N GLU A 119 20.35 -3.92 -10.98
CA GLU A 119 19.23 -3.23 -11.64
C GLU A 119 18.67 -4.03 -12.82
N SER A 120 19.55 -4.62 -13.64
CA SER A 120 19.13 -5.51 -14.73
C SER A 120 18.43 -6.78 -14.21
N LEU A 121 18.91 -7.36 -13.11
CA LEU A 121 18.28 -8.53 -12.50
C LEU A 121 16.90 -8.17 -11.91
N ALA A 122 16.79 -7.02 -11.25
CA ALA A 122 15.53 -6.53 -10.70
C ALA A 122 14.48 -6.35 -11.80
N LYS A 123 14.83 -5.74 -12.95
CA LYS A 123 13.91 -5.64 -14.10
C LYS A 123 13.40 -7.01 -14.56
N LYS A 124 14.32 -7.99 -14.69
CA LYS A 124 13.96 -9.35 -15.10
C LYS A 124 13.03 -10.02 -14.11
N PHE A 125 13.31 -9.90 -12.81
CA PHE A 125 12.47 -10.49 -11.77
C PHE A 125 11.14 -9.78 -11.59
N THR A 126 11.05 -8.47 -11.84
CA THR A 126 9.77 -7.75 -11.93
C THR A 126 8.89 -8.33 -13.01
N SER A 127 9.41 -8.50 -14.23
CA SER A 127 8.64 -9.15 -15.29
C SER A 127 8.22 -10.57 -14.91
N LEU A 128 9.14 -11.39 -14.37
CA LEU A 128 8.85 -12.76 -13.97
C LEU A 128 7.77 -12.85 -12.87
N TYR A 129 7.84 -11.99 -11.85
CA TYR A 129 6.84 -11.94 -10.78
C TYR A 129 5.46 -11.57 -11.32
N LEU A 130 5.39 -10.56 -12.19
CA LEU A 130 4.13 -10.12 -12.80
C LEU A 130 3.57 -11.19 -13.75
N ASP A 131 4.41 -11.95 -14.44
CA ASP A 131 4.00 -13.07 -15.29
C ASP A 131 3.39 -14.21 -14.46
N TYR A 132 3.99 -14.54 -13.31
CA TYR A 132 3.40 -15.51 -12.39
C TYR A 132 2.03 -15.06 -11.87
N LEU A 133 1.87 -13.76 -11.56
CA LEU A 133 0.55 -13.23 -11.18
C LEU A 133 -0.46 -13.34 -12.32
N ALA A 134 -0.09 -12.99 -13.56
CA ALA A 134 -0.98 -13.04 -14.71
C ALA A 134 -1.40 -14.47 -15.10
N GLN A 135 -0.54 -15.46 -14.82
CA GLN A 135 -0.79 -16.89 -15.08
C GLN A 135 -1.44 -17.60 -13.88
N SER A 136 -1.78 -16.87 -12.81
CA SER A 136 -2.29 -17.43 -11.56
C SER A 136 -1.35 -18.44 -10.90
N ASP A 137 -0.05 -18.37 -11.19
CA ASP A 137 1.01 -19.18 -10.53
C ASP A 137 1.42 -18.51 -9.21
N PHE A 138 0.45 -18.45 -8.30
CA PHE A 138 0.56 -17.71 -7.05
C PHE A 138 1.61 -18.28 -6.10
N GLU A 139 1.88 -19.59 -6.17
CA GLU A 139 2.94 -20.22 -5.38
C GLU A 139 4.31 -19.71 -5.81
N LYS A 140 4.59 -19.66 -7.13
CA LYS A 140 5.85 -19.10 -7.62
C LYS A 140 5.96 -17.61 -7.36
N ALA A 141 4.90 -16.83 -7.54
CA ALA A 141 4.89 -15.42 -7.18
C ALA A 141 5.16 -15.21 -5.67
N TYR A 142 4.52 -16.00 -4.80
CA TYR A 142 4.75 -15.94 -3.35
C TYR A 142 6.16 -16.36 -2.97
N SER A 143 6.74 -17.33 -3.69
CA SER A 143 8.11 -17.77 -3.46
C SER A 143 9.13 -16.62 -3.59
N LEU A 144 8.87 -15.65 -4.48
CA LEU A 144 9.72 -14.48 -4.70
C LEU A 144 9.62 -13.41 -3.60
N LEU A 145 8.65 -13.50 -2.69
CA LEU A 145 8.55 -12.56 -1.57
C LEU A 145 9.65 -12.82 -0.53
N SER A 146 10.13 -11.73 0.06
CA SER A 146 11.08 -11.74 1.17
C SER A 146 10.49 -12.41 2.41
N SER A 147 11.36 -12.95 3.25
CA SER A 147 11.02 -13.41 4.60
C SER A 147 10.24 -12.34 5.37
N VAL A 148 10.69 -11.09 5.29
CA VAL A 148 10.07 -9.91 5.92
C VAL A 148 8.62 -9.66 5.50
N LEU A 149 8.25 -9.95 4.25
CA LEU A 149 6.84 -9.90 3.81
C LEU A 149 6.06 -11.13 4.27
N LYS A 150 6.67 -12.32 4.22
CA LYS A 150 6.04 -13.59 4.60
C LYS A 150 5.75 -13.69 6.10
N GLU A 151 6.62 -13.13 6.94
CA GLU A 151 6.43 -13.02 8.40
C GLU A 151 5.18 -12.19 8.75
N GLY A 152 4.88 -11.15 7.96
CA GLY A 152 3.73 -10.28 8.21
C GLY A 152 2.42 -10.74 7.56
N LYS A 153 2.46 -11.76 6.69
CA LYS A 153 1.30 -12.21 5.92
C LYS A 153 1.45 -13.66 5.45
N THR A 154 0.59 -14.53 5.94
CA THR A 154 0.53 -15.94 5.48
C THR A 154 0.23 -15.99 3.97
N TYR A 155 0.57 -17.12 3.32
CA TYR A 155 0.25 -17.31 1.90
C TYR A 155 -1.24 -17.08 1.61
N LYS A 156 -2.13 -17.60 2.46
CA LYS A 156 -3.58 -17.45 2.32
C LYS A 156 -4.01 -15.98 2.37
N GLU A 157 -3.52 -15.21 3.34
CA GLU A 157 -3.83 -13.78 3.45
C GLU A 157 -3.23 -12.97 2.31
N TRP A 158 -2.06 -13.36 1.79
CA TRP A 158 -1.47 -12.73 0.62
C TRP A 158 -2.28 -13.00 -0.63
N LEU A 159 -2.65 -14.25 -0.89
CA LEU A 159 -3.48 -14.65 -2.02
C LEU A 159 -4.83 -13.93 -2.00
N GLU A 160 -5.41 -13.76 -0.82
CA GLU A 160 -6.64 -13.00 -0.61
C GLU A 160 -6.51 -11.54 -1.11
N THR A 161 -5.36 -10.89 -0.89
CA THR A 161 -5.10 -9.56 -1.45
C THR A 161 -4.93 -9.53 -2.96
N LYS A 162 -4.72 -10.70 -3.59
CA LYS A 162 -4.64 -10.88 -5.04
C LYS A 162 -5.95 -11.36 -5.65
N ARG A 163 -7.07 -11.38 -4.91
CA ARG A 163 -8.37 -11.87 -5.41
C ARG A 163 -8.79 -11.24 -6.74
N HIS A 164 -8.51 -9.95 -6.95
CA HIS A 164 -8.82 -9.25 -8.20
C HIS A 164 -8.06 -9.82 -9.42
N LEU A 165 -6.94 -10.52 -9.19
CA LEU A 165 -6.11 -11.18 -10.20
C LEU A 165 -6.42 -12.68 -10.35
N ILE A 166 -7.34 -13.24 -9.57
CA ILE A 166 -7.72 -14.68 -9.70
C ILE A 166 -8.34 -14.96 -11.07
N LYS A 167 -8.99 -13.95 -11.66
CA LYS A 167 -9.42 -14.02 -13.06
C LYS A 167 -8.24 -13.62 -13.95
N PRO A 168 -7.88 -14.42 -14.96
CA PRO A 168 -6.84 -14.06 -15.91
C PRO A 168 -7.11 -12.68 -16.53
N PRO A 169 -6.10 -11.81 -16.61
CA PRO A 169 -6.27 -10.44 -17.12
C PRO A 169 -6.49 -10.38 -18.64
N GLY A 170 -6.44 -11.53 -19.33
CA GLY A 170 -6.50 -11.65 -20.78
C GLY A 170 -5.11 -11.63 -21.42
N ASP A 171 -5.07 -11.43 -22.73
CA ASP A 171 -3.83 -11.39 -23.50
C ASP A 171 -2.98 -10.17 -23.13
N LEU A 172 -1.67 -10.35 -23.00
CA LEU A 172 -0.73 -9.27 -22.75
C LEU A 172 -0.58 -8.42 -24.02
N MET A 173 -0.96 -7.15 -23.95
CA MET A 173 -0.86 -6.19 -25.05
C MET A 173 0.43 -5.37 -24.98
N ARG A 174 0.82 -4.97 -23.76
CA ARG A 174 2.03 -4.19 -23.48
C ARG A 174 2.62 -4.56 -22.13
N SER A 175 3.95 -4.60 -22.03
CA SER A 175 4.65 -4.66 -20.75
C SER A 175 5.95 -3.86 -20.81
N GLU A 176 6.18 -3.03 -19.81
CA GLU A 176 7.40 -2.25 -19.65
C GLU A 176 7.79 -2.14 -18.17
N VAL A 177 9.08 -2.30 -17.87
CA VAL A 177 9.67 -1.89 -16.59
C VAL A 177 10.55 -0.68 -16.90
N TRP A 178 10.03 0.50 -16.58
CA TRP A 178 10.54 1.77 -17.12
C TRP A 178 11.43 2.54 -16.14
N GLY A 179 11.13 2.47 -14.84
CA GLY A 179 11.92 3.12 -13.78
C GLY A 179 12.71 2.10 -12.97
N VAL A 180 13.97 2.40 -12.64
CA VAL A 180 14.77 1.62 -11.69
C VAL A 180 15.62 2.54 -10.84
N THR A 181 15.53 2.38 -9.52
CA THR A 181 16.34 3.14 -8.56
C THR A 181 16.92 2.22 -7.50
N THR A 182 18.24 2.31 -7.30
CA THR A 182 18.96 1.54 -6.27
C THR A 182 19.24 2.39 -5.04
N TYR A 183 18.99 1.83 -3.86
CA TYR A 183 19.28 2.40 -2.55
C TYR A 183 20.19 1.45 -1.76
N VAL A 184 21.12 2.01 -0.99
CA VAL A 184 21.95 1.27 -0.03
C VAL A 184 21.61 1.80 1.35
N ASP A 185 21.18 0.93 2.25
CA ASP A 185 20.79 1.24 3.63
C ASP A 185 19.82 2.42 3.78
N PRO A 186 18.69 2.49 3.03
CA PRO A 186 17.80 3.63 3.11
C PRO A 186 17.26 3.80 4.55
N PRO A 187 17.13 5.03 5.10
CA PRO A 187 16.89 5.25 6.53
C PRO A 187 15.64 4.58 7.11
N SER A 188 14.60 4.37 6.30
CA SER A 188 13.33 3.75 6.70
C SER A 188 13.22 2.26 6.36
N SER A 189 14.33 1.63 5.94
CA SER A 189 14.32 0.19 5.67
C SER A 189 14.26 -0.64 6.95
N PRO A 190 13.58 -1.81 6.93
CA PRO A 190 13.53 -2.70 8.08
C PRO A 190 14.86 -3.40 8.37
N ARG A 191 15.81 -3.40 7.42
CA ARG A 191 17.12 -4.05 7.52
C ARG A 191 18.15 -3.25 6.72
N LYS A 192 19.42 -3.33 7.10
CA LYS A 192 20.53 -2.82 6.25
C LYS A 192 20.65 -3.73 5.02
N GLY A 193 21.00 -3.15 3.88
CA GLY A 193 21.23 -3.87 2.63
C GLY A 193 20.96 -3.04 1.39
N VAL A 194 20.90 -3.73 0.25
CA VAL A 194 20.61 -3.14 -1.06
C VAL A 194 19.13 -3.29 -1.36
N TYR A 195 18.50 -2.18 -1.75
CA TYR A 195 17.10 -2.11 -2.17
C TYR A 195 17.01 -1.58 -3.60
N ILE A 196 16.13 -2.15 -4.42
CA ILE A 196 15.93 -1.73 -5.81
C ILE A 196 14.45 -1.55 -6.07
N ALA A 197 14.03 -0.31 -6.28
CA ALA A 197 12.68 0.00 -6.73
C ALA A 197 12.61 -0.14 -8.25
N THR A 198 11.56 -0.78 -8.74
CA THR A 198 11.26 -0.90 -10.18
C THR A 198 9.84 -0.47 -10.46
N ASP A 199 9.67 0.50 -11.35
CA ASP A 199 8.38 0.99 -11.82
C ASP A 199 7.98 0.24 -13.10
N PHE A 200 6.71 -0.18 -13.18
CA PHE A 200 6.21 -0.94 -14.31
C PHE A 200 4.86 -0.43 -14.81
N ASP A 201 4.59 -0.75 -16.07
CA ASP A 201 3.32 -0.53 -16.73
C ASP A 201 3.01 -1.76 -17.62
N ARG A 202 1.81 -2.32 -17.45
CA ARG A 202 1.30 -3.43 -18.26
C ARG A 202 -0.12 -3.15 -18.68
N GLU A 203 -0.44 -3.65 -19.86
CA GLU A 203 -1.78 -3.60 -20.42
C GLU A 203 -2.17 -5.00 -20.87
N TYR A 204 -3.35 -5.44 -20.44
CA TYR A 204 -3.95 -6.68 -20.89
C TYR A 204 -5.33 -6.40 -21.48
N SER A 205 -5.84 -7.31 -22.32
CA SER A 205 -7.13 -7.10 -22.99
C SER A 205 -8.33 -6.91 -22.05
N ARG A 206 -8.28 -7.39 -20.79
CA ARG A 206 -9.32 -7.17 -19.77
C ARG A 206 -8.87 -6.31 -18.58
N LEU A 207 -7.61 -5.89 -18.57
CA LEU A 207 -7.01 -5.06 -17.53
C LEU A 207 -6.17 -3.95 -18.18
N PRO A 208 -6.82 -2.93 -18.78
CA PRO A 208 -6.15 -1.93 -19.60
C PRO A 208 -5.18 -1.03 -18.82
N VAL A 209 -5.33 -0.95 -17.50
CA VAL A 209 -4.36 -0.29 -16.62
C VAL A 209 -3.90 -1.29 -15.58
N TYR A 210 -2.62 -1.65 -15.60
CA TYR A 210 -1.97 -2.44 -14.57
C TYR A 210 -0.55 -1.92 -14.35
N CYS A 211 -0.35 -1.07 -13.35
CA CYS A 211 0.89 -0.33 -13.18
C CYS A 211 1.22 -0.18 -11.69
N GLY A 212 2.45 0.26 -11.40
CA GLY A 212 2.88 0.54 -10.04
C GLY A 212 4.37 0.29 -9.88
N TYR A 213 4.80 -0.08 -8.67
CA TYR A 213 6.19 -0.39 -8.40
C TYR A 213 6.35 -1.58 -7.46
N LEU A 214 7.50 -2.25 -7.61
CA LEU A 214 8.00 -3.26 -6.69
C LEU A 214 9.30 -2.77 -6.07
N VAL A 215 9.54 -3.11 -4.81
CA VAL A 215 10.85 -2.94 -4.18
C VAL A 215 11.43 -4.32 -3.92
N TRP A 216 12.63 -4.55 -4.46
CA TRP A 216 13.44 -5.73 -4.24
C TRP A 216 14.46 -5.46 -3.13
N TYR A 217 14.70 -6.45 -2.29
CA TYR A 217 15.76 -6.45 -1.29
C TYR A 217 16.74 -7.58 -1.61
N LEU A 218 18.05 -7.30 -1.56
CA LEU A 218 19.09 -8.29 -1.75
C LEU A 218 19.31 -9.08 -0.45
N ASP A 219 18.64 -10.22 -0.33
CA ASP A 219 18.66 -11.10 0.83
C ASP A 219 19.57 -12.31 0.57
N GLY A 220 20.71 -12.40 1.25
CA GLY A 220 21.63 -13.53 1.08
C GLY A 220 22.15 -13.72 -0.36
N GLY A 221 22.20 -12.64 -1.16
CA GLY A 221 22.61 -12.69 -2.57
C GLY A 221 21.46 -12.87 -3.56
N GLU A 222 20.22 -13.01 -3.10
CA GLU A 222 19.04 -13.14 -3.96
C GLU A 222 18.13 -11.92 -3.83
N LEU A 223 17.56 -11.47 -4.94
CA LEU A 223 16.57 -10.41 -4.92
C LEU A 223 15.20 -10.99 -4.53
N ARG A 224 14.60 -10.42 -3.48
CA ARG A 224 13.28 -10.79 -2.97
C ARG A 224 12.37 -9.58 -2.90
N VAL A 225 11.10 -9.71 -3.27
CA VAL A 225 10.12 -8.61 -3.15
C VAL A 225 9.92 -8.30 -1.67
N ILE A 226 10.11 -7.04 -1.29
CA ILE A 226 9.90 -6.55 0.09
C ILE A 226 8.79 -5.50 0.18
N ARG A 227 8.39 -4.92 -0.96
CA ARG A 227 7.23 -4.04 -1.07
C ARG A 227 6.59 -4.18 -2.44
N GLU A 228 5.27 -4.12 -2.46
CA GLU A 228 4.44 -4.09 -3.65
C GLU A 228 3.41 -2.97 -3.51
N ASP A 229 3.23 -2.18 -4.56
CA ASP A 229 2.20 -1.16 -4.66
C ASP A 229 1.71 -1.15 -6.11
N ILE A 230 0.52 -1.70 -6.33
CA ILE A 230 0.00 -2.03 -7.64
C ILE A 230 -1.41 -1.48 -7.77
N GLY A 231 -1.59 -0.63 -8.79
CA GLY A 231 -2.89 -0.14 -9.21
C GLY A 231 -3.41 -0.92 -10.42
N SER A 232 -4.73 -1.09 -10.49
CA SER A 232 -5.37 -1.76 -11.62
C SER A 232 -6.74 -1.20 -11.94
N ILE A 233 -7.10 -1.11 -13.22
CA ILE A 233 -8.43 -0.76 -13.72
C ILE A 233 -8.85 -1.84 -14.71
N ASN A 234 -10.00 -2.48 -14.46
CA ASN A 234 -10.54 -3.48 -15.38
C ASN A 234 -11.24 -2.83 -16.58
N LEU A 235 -11.52 -3.62 -17.62
CA LEU A 235 -12.10 -3.11 -18.86
C LEU A 235 -13.44 -2.39 -18.67
N ASP A 236 -14.32 -2.91 -17.78
CA ASP A 236 -15.61 -2.29 -17.52
C ASP A 236 -15.44 -0.93 -16.87
N GLN A 237 -14.58 -0.81 -15.86
CA GLN A 237 -14.24 0.46 -15.22
C GLN A 237 -13.62 1.43 -16.24
N PHE A 238 -12.67 0.94 -17.04
CA PHE A 238 -11.97 1.75 -18.04
C PHE A 238 -12.95 2.36 -19.05
N ASN A 239 -13.90 1.58 -19.56
CA ASN A 239 -14.89 2.04 -20.54
C ASN A 239 -15.92 3.04 -19.96
N ASN A 240 -16.07 3.10 -18.64
CA ASN A 240 -17.01 3.99 -17.96
C ASN A 240 -16.35 5.24 -17.34
N MET A 241 -15.01 5.35 -17.40
CA MET A 241 -14.28 6.51 -16.90
C MET A 241 -14.16 7.61 -17.96
N LYS A 242 -14.14 8.85 -17.49
CA LYS A 242 -13.75 10.00 -18.33
C LYS A 242 -12.21 10.08 -18.40
N ASP A 243 -11.68 10.61 -19.49
CA ASP A 243 -10.22 10.77 -19.67
C ASP A 243 -9.52 11.52 -18.52
N GLU A 244 -10.16 12.53 -17.96
CA GLU A 244 -9.62 13.30 -16.83
C GLU A 244 -9.53 12.48 -15.55
N GLU A 245 -10.55 11.67 -15.27
CA GLU A 245 -10.59 10.76 -14.13
C GLU A 245 -9.52 9.67 -14.31
N LEU A 246 -9.44 9.08 -15.51
CA LEU A 246 -8.43 8.09 -15.85
C LEU A 246 -7.01 8.63 -15.67
N ARG A 247 -6.71 9.84 -16.14
CA ARG A 247 -5.40 10.49 -15.92
C ARG A 247 -5.10 10.67 -14.43
N THR A 248 -6.09 11.11 -13.66
CA THR A 248 -5.95 11.31 -12.21
C THR A 248 -5.64 9.99 -11.50
N ILE A 249 -6.36 8.93 -11.82
CA ILE A 249 -6.16 7.60 -11.23
C ILE A 249 -4.81 7.02 -11.65
N LYS A 250 -4.43 7.10 -12.93
CA LYS A 250 -3.12 6.64 -13.41
C LYS A 250 -1.96 7.34 -12.70
N SER A 251 -2.08 8.64 -12.43
CA SER A 251 -1.10 9.39 -11.63
C SER A 251 -1.02 8.90 -10.18
N LYS A 252 -2.17 8.64 -9.53
CA LYS A 252 -2.23 8.05 -8.19
C LYS A 252 -1.53 6.68 -8.15
N PHE A 253 -1.76 5.83 -9.14
CA PHE A 253 -1.16 4.50 -9.26
C PHE A 253 0.31 4.51 -9.69
N LYS A 254 0.91 5.69 -9.91
CA LYS A 254 2.29 5.81 -10.41
C LYS A 254 2.51 5.11 -11.75
N CYS A 255 1.48 5.08 -12.59
CA CYS A 255 1.67 4.66 -13.98
C CYS A 255 2.66 5.59 -14.67
N LYS A 256 3.25 5.11 -15.77
CA LYS A 256 4.11 5.93 -16.62
C LYS A 256 3.35 7.21 -17.03
N PRO A 257 3.92 8.41 -16.76
CA PRO A 257 3.27 9.69 -17.05
C PRO A 257 3.07 9.93 -18.55
#